data_AF-A0A8H5YZ74-F1
#
_entry.id   AF-A0A8H5YZ74-F1
#
_cell.length_a   1.000
_cell.length_b   1.000
_cell.length_c   1.000
_cell.angle_alpha   90.00
_cell.angle_beta   90.00
_cell.angle_gamma   90.00
#
_symmetry.space_group_name_H-M   'P 1'
#
loop_
_entity.id
_entity.type
_entity.pdbx_description
1 polymer ?
#
loop_
_entity_poly.entity_id
_entity_poly.type
_entity_poly.pdbx_seq_one_letter_code
_entity_poly.pdbx_strand_id
1 'polypeptide(L)'
;MGYSEVLCHICGVSFNISRSRTDKEPRSAAWGSSLAVNTENSHGRWGCYYVKRDGVQEPGNASLEPVKYIPPEMDPEDSSDDGWTSDTPDYEWEHIAGPECEHNRAYNGNHISAEAMKHCQTSQCLVPKGDNWQPEIDDQDFETLGKFFVSGLSDDMPSRDMGWPPVSPSRHGMSDVRAENVIWDAEDADEYCMPFHPTCFEIFKRATLYRYGTVDVECLMQWWRLEPEYEDFHGFPRHPAVKQAAEQWWSHERGGEFLVANPCFVPGLDDLLQSTQSVEHTLENESSLSGTTISTEPAPSDQFSRLPSEMIREILIHLSFKDLANLRLTSPVFLHLPNNVLYEVTIRETPWLYEAWSSLPISFWATTTQAEIDQEMERRGSISTTPHPVKLLSKSETDWLRLQVEVSKNWKTLLGLQNRRRIWDDCQEILNRVDEYRKQDKM
;
A
#
# COMPACT_ATOMS: atom_id res chain seq x y z
N MET A 1 9.88 -0.14 30.96
CA MET A 1 9.85 0.65 29.73
C MET A 1 8.73 0.07 28.89
N GLY A 2 7.87 0.92 28.34
CA GLY A 2 6.73 0.48 27.53
C GLY A 2 7.12 0.45 26.06
N TYR A 3 6.62 -0.56 25.34
CA TYR A 3 6.80 -0.67 23.89
C TYR A 3 6.24 0.56 23.17
N SER A 4 6.96 1.04 22.14
CA SER A 4 6.55 2.16 21.28
C SER A 4 7.00 1.91 19.84
N GLU A 5 6.06 1.95 18.91
CA GLU A 5 6.34 1.75 17.48
C GLU A 5 6.90 3.00 16.80
N VAL A 6 7.80 2.78 15.84
CA VAL A 6 8.08 3.73 14.76
C VAL A 6 7.24 3.29 13.55
N LEU A 7 6.47 4.21 12.98
CA LEU A 7 5.53 3.93 11.91
C LEU A 7 6.03 4.52 10.57
N CYS A 8 5.44 4.12 9.46
CA CYS A 8 5.67 4.80 8.19
C CYS A 8 5.18 6.25 8.26
N HIS A 9 6.07 7.21 8.08
CA HIS A 9 5.74 8.62 8.17
C HIS A 9 4.80 9.08 7.04
N ILE A 10 4.84 8.42 5.88
CA ILE A 10 3.95 8.75 4.74
C ILE A 10 2.54 8.23 4.95
N CYS A 11 2.33 7.03 5.50
CA CYS A 11 1.01 6.38 5.52
C CYS A 11 0.46 6.03 6.91
N GLY A 12 1.27 6.19 7.97
CA GLY A 12 0.89 5.94 9.37
C GLY A 12 0.72 4.46 9.74
N VAL A 13 1.06 3.52 8.85
CA VAL A 13 0.96 2.08 9.10
C VAL A 13 2.26 1.57 9.73
N SER A 14 2.16 0.65 10.70
CA SER A 14 3.30 0.00 11.35
C SER A 14 4.08 -0.88 10.38
N PHE A 15 5.38 -1.03 10.63
CA PHE A 15 6.24 -2.02 9.97
C PHE A 15 6.15 -3.40 10.65
N ASN A 16 5.66 -3.45 11.89
CA ASN A 16 5.56 -4.67 12.70
C ASN A 16 4.25 -5.43 12.46
N ILE A 17 3.92 -5.60 11.18
CA ILE A 17 2.70 -6.29 10.74
C ILE A 17 2.88 -7.81 10.82
N SER A 18 1.89 -8.48 11.40
CA SER A 18 1.81 -9.94 11.50
C SER A 18 0.74 -10.50 10.56
N ARG A 19 0.96 -11.73 10.09
CA ARG A 19 -0.01 -12.48 9.26
C ARG A 19 -0.15 -13.91 9.75
N SER A 20 -1.39 -14.35 9.98
CA SER A 20 -1.72 -15.76 10.16
C SER A 20 -2.01 -16.39 8.80
N ARG A 21 -1.42 -17.56 8.53
CA ARG A 21 -1.68 -18.30 7.29
C ARG A 21 -2.96 -19.12 7.35
N THR A 22 -3.46 -19.50 6.18
CA THR A 22 -4.51 -20.52 6.05
C THR A 22 -3.93 -21.94 6.22
N ASP A 23 -4.82 -22.93 6.34
CA ASP A 23 -4.45 -24.34 6.43
C ASP A 23 -3.79 -24.89 5.15
N LYS A 24 -4.05 -24.25 4.01
CA LYS A 24 -3.52 -24.62 2.69
C LYS A 24 -2.19 -23.95 2.35
N GLU A 25 -1.82 -22.92 3.10
CA GLU A 25 -0.60 -22.17 2.87
C GLU A 25 0.60 -22.76 3.63
N PRO A 26 1.82 -22.67 3.07
CA PRO A 26 3.03 -23.10 3.78
C PRO A 26 3.35 -22.20 4.97
N ARG A 27 4.19 -22.67 5.90
CA ARG A 27 4.61 -21.89 7.08
C ARG A 27 5.22 -20.53 6.74
N SER A 28 5.91 -20.43 5.60
CA SER A 28 6.51 -19.19 5.09
C SER A 28 5.49 -18.11 4.73
N ALA A 29 4.20 -18.45 4.63
CA ALA A 29 3.12 -17.48 4.44
C ALA A 29 2.65 -16.83 5.75
N ALA A 30 3.22 -17.19 6.90
CA ALA A 30 2.92 -16.56 8.19
C ALA A 30 4.18 -15.92 8.80
N TRP A 31 4.03 -14.77 9.43
CA TRP A 31 5.10 -14.00 10.06
C TRP A 31 4.56 -13.14 11.20
N GLY A 32 5.47 -12.64 12.05
CA GLY A 32 5.12 -11.88 13.24
C GLY A 32 5.30 -12.62 14.56
N SER A 33 5.48 -11.87 15.65
CA SER A 33 5.97 -12.38 16.94
C SER A 33 4.90 -13.01 17.83
N SER A 34 3.64 -12.61 17.72
CA SER A 34 2.57 -13.05 18.64
C SER A 34 1.41 -13.75 17.93
N LEU A 35 1.56 -15.06 17.72
CA LEU A 35 0.43 -15.98 17.56
C LEU A 35 0.16 -16.73 18.88
N ALA A 36 0.27 -16.01 20.01
CA ALA A 36 0.02 -16.57 21.34
C ALA A 36 -1.35 -17.25 21.38
N VAL A 37 -1.44 -18.35 22.14
CA VAL A 37 -2.69 -19.09 22.29
C VAL A 37 -3.67 -18.21 23.06
N ASN A 38 -4.57 -17.52 22.36
CA ASN A 38 -5.68 -16.83 23.00
C ASN A 38 -6.79 -17.86 23.26
N THR A 39 -6.93 -18.30 24.50
CA THR A 39 -7.90 -19.31 24.96
C THR A 39 -9.35 -18.93 24.67
N GLU A 40 -9.73 -17.65 24.81
CA GLU A 40 -11.10 -17.18 24.58
C GLU A 40 -11.57 -17.32 23.13
N ASN A 41 -10.64 -17.28 22.17
CA ASN A 41 -10.92 -17.37 20.73
C ASN A 41 -10.54 -18.73 20.10
N SER A 42 -10.00 -19.67 20.87
CA SER A 42 -9.30 -20.86 20.35
C SER A 42 -10.05 -22.19 20.48
N HIS A 43 -11.32 -22.21 20.88
CA HIS A 43 -12.11 -23.45 21.04
C HIS A 43 -12.59 -24.08 19.70
N GLY A 44 -11.82 -23.98 18.61
CA GLY A 44 -12.29 -24.44 17.29
C GLY A 44 -13.38 -23.54 16.68
N ARG A 45 -13.71 -22.42 17.34
CA ARG A 45 -14.66 -21.43 16.84
C ARG A 45 -14.18 -20.93 15.49
N TRP A 46 -15.09 -20.83 14.53
CA TRP A 46 -14.79 -20.38 13.16
C TRP A 46 -13.83 -21.29 12.38
N GLY A 47 -13.48 -22.47 12.91
CA GLY A 47 -12.52 -23.40 12.30
C GLY A 47 -11.06 -23.13 12.66
N CYS A 48 -10.77 -22.33 13.69
CA CYS A 48 -9.40 -22.06 14.14
C CYS A 48 -8.77 -23.26 14.86
N TYR A 49 -7.47 -23.48 14.70
CA TYR A 49 -6.72 -24.50 15.43
C TYR A 49 -5.24 -24.14 15.50
N TYR A 50 -4.46 -24.89 16.29
CA TYR A 50 -3.03 -24.67 16.49
C TYR A 50 -2.20 -25.83 15.96
N VAL A 51 -1.01 -25.51 15.48
CA VAL A 51 0.01 -26.50 15.06
C VAL A 51 1.34 -26.15 15.73
N LYS A 52 2.19 -27.13 16.01
CA LYS A 52 3.52 -26.84 16.56
C LYS A 52 4.41 -26.15 15.53
N ARG A 53 5.19 -25.15 15.95
CA ARG A 53 6.15 -24.40 15.12
C ARG A 53 7.33 -25.29 14.66
N ASP A 54 7.70 -26.31 15.43
CA ASP A 54 8.79 -27.24 15.10
C ASP A 54 8.28 -28.68 14.81
N GLY A 55 8.90 -29.43 13.90
CA GLY A 55 10.30 -29.27 13.47
C GLY A 55 10.63 -29.59 12.03
N VAL A 56 11.91 -29.34 11.72
CA VAL A 56 12.73 -30.07 10.75
C VAL A 56 12.19 -31.50 10.60
N GLN A 57 11.66 -31.84 9.42
CA GLN A 57 11.53 -33.24 9.07
C GLN A 57 12.94 -33.84 9.18
N GLU A 58 13.17 -34.74 10.12
CA GLU A 58 14.31 -35.65 9.98
C GLU A 58 14.23 -36.24 8.56
N PRO A 59 15.34 -36.27 7.81
CA PRO A 59 15.34 -36.75 6.43
C PRO A 59 14.97 -38.23 6.44
N GLY A 60 13.67 -38.52 6.31
CA GLY A 60 13.14 -39.87 6.45
C GLY A 60 11.64 -40.00 6.68
N ASN A 61 10.90 -38.97 7.11
CA ASN A 61 9.46 -39.11 7.44
C ASN A 61 8.56 -38.05 6.78
N ALA A 62 8.52 -38.05 5.45
CA ALA A 62 7.59 -37.25 4.66
C ALA A 62 6.26 -38.00 4.47
N SER A 63 5.31 -37.94 5.42
CA SER A 63 3.91 -38.38 5.19
C SER A 63 2.85 -38.11 6.29
N LEU A 64 3.11 -37.34 7.37
CA LEU A 64 2.05 -37.10 8.38
C LEU A 64 1.59 -35.65 8.36
N GLU A 65 0.28 -35.45 8.18
CA GLU A 65 -0.38 -34.15 8.38
C GLU A 65 -0.01 -33.59 9.77
N PRO A 66 0.21 -32.26 9.90
CA PRO A 66 0.53 -31.67 11.19
C PRO A 66 -0.59 -31.94 12.19
N VAL A 67 -0.21 -32.39 13.39
CA VAL A 67 -1.17 -32.69 14.47
C VAL A 67 -1.90 -31.40 14.83
N LYS A 68 -3.19 -31.34 14.48
CA LYS A 68 -4.06 -30.22 14.83
C LYS A 68 -4.38 -30.29 16.31
N TYR A 69 -4.01 -29.25 17.03
CA TYR A 69 -4.34 -29.08 18.43
C TYR A 69 -5.43 -28.02 18.58
N ILE A 70 -6.50 -28.38 19.26
CA ILE A 70 -7.53 -27.43 19.69
C ILE A 70 -7.36 -27.34 21.20
N PRO A 71 -6.94 -26.18 21.75
CA PRO A 71 -6.83 -25.98 23.18
C PRO A 71 -8.17 -26.29 23.87
N PRO A 72 -8.17 -27.05 24.98
CA PRO A 72 -9.38 -27.26 25.77
C PRO A 72 -9.90 -25.92 26.31
N GLU A 73 -11.20 -25.87 26.61
CA GLU A 73 -11.81 -24.75 27.33
C GLU A 73 -11.14 -24.61 28.70
N MET A 74 -10.47 -23.48 28.95
CA MET A 74 -9.87 -23.19 30.27
C MET A 74 -10.93 -22.49 31.12
N ASP A 75 -11.11 -22.94 32.37
CA ASP A 75 -11.99 -22.26 33.30
C ASP A 75 -11.45 -20.83 33.56
N PRO A 76 -12.29 -19.79 33.56
CA PRO A 76 -11.87 -18.41 33.80
C PRO A 76 -11.25 -18.18 35.19
N GLU A 77 -11.30 -19.17 36.10
CA GLU A 77 -10.61 -19.15 37.39
C GLU A 77 -9.14 -19.62 37.29
N ASP A 78 -8.76 -20.33 36.22
CA ASP A 78 -7.40 -20.78 35.93
C ASP A 78 -6.62 -19.82 35.02
N SER A 79 -7.29 -18.79 34.46
CA SER A 79 -6.62 -17.68 33.81
C SER A 79 -6.10 -16.71 34.85
N SER A 80 -4.79 -16.45 34.88
CA SER A 80 -4.26 -15.30 35.61
C SER A 80 -4.87 -14.00 35.08
N ASP A 81 -4.75 -12.89 35.83
CA ASP A 81 -5.31 -11.57 35.47
C ASP A 81 -4.79 -11.02 34.11
N ASP A 82 -3.73 -11.65 33.58
CA ASP A 82 -3.10 -11.43 32.27
C ASP A 82 -3.35 -12.57 31.25
N GLY A 83 -4.08 -13.64 31.62
CA GLY A 83 -4.52 -14.73 30.74
C GLY A 83 -3.54 -15.89 30.53
N TRP A 84 -2.55 -16.07 31.42
CA TRP A 84 -1.42 -17.00 31.22
C TRP A 84 -1.51 -18.26 32.08
N THR A 85 -1.19 -19.42 31.50
CA THR A 85 -0.73 -20.58 32.27
C THR A 85 0.79 -20.64 32.21
N SER A 86 1.45 -20.92 33.34
CA SER A 86 2.92 -20.90 33.47
C SER A 86 3.65 -21.98 32.66
N ASP A 87 2.92 -22.90 32.02
CA ASP A 87 3.45 -24.21 31.64
C ASP A 87 3.43 -24.51 30.12
N THR A 88 2.92 -23.61 29.28
CA THR A 88 3.00 -23.74 27.80
C THR A 88 3.80 -22.60 27.18
N PRO A 89 4.96 -22.86 26.55
CA PRO A 89 5.72 -21.80 25.90
C PRO A 89 4.97 -21.28 24.67
N ASP A 90 4.60 -19.99 24.68
CA ASP A 90 3.95 -19.25 23.58
C ASP A 90 4.62 -19.41 22.21
N TYR A 91 5.91 -19.74 22.20
CA TYR A 91 6.71 -19.88 20.99
C TYR A 91 6.58 -21.25 20.32
N GLU A 92 5.96 -22.25 20.97
CA GLU A 92 5.85 -23.59 20.38
C GLU A 92 4.66 -23.75 19.44
N TRP A 93 3.64 -22.90 19.51
CA TRP A 93 2.41 -23.05 18.76
C TRP A 93 2.19 -21.94 17.74
N GLU A 94 1.58 -22.30 16.62
CA GLU A 94 1.17 -21.42 15.54
C GLU A 94 -0.36 -21.50 15.42
N HIS A 95 -1.01 -20.35 15.51
CA HIS A 95 -2.44 -20.22 15.26
C HIS A 95 -2.74 -20.25 13.75
N ILE A 96 -3.61 -21.17 13.34
CA ILE A 96 -4.19 -21.26 12.00
C ILE A 96 -5.60 -20.69 12.06
N ALA A 97 -5.77 -19.51 11.46
CA ALA A 97 -7.01 -18.77 11.49
C ALA A 97 -8.06 -19.40 10.57
N GLY A 98 -9.25 -19.65 11.11
CA GLY A 98 -10.44 -19.96 10.32
C GLY A 98 -10.97 -18.72 9.58
N PRO A 99 -11.87 -18.86 8.59
CA PRO A 99 -12.35 -17.73 7.77
C PRO A 99 -13.01 -16.61 8.58
N GLU A 100 -13.72 -16.95 9.65
CA GLU A 100 -14.43 -15.97 10.49
C GLU A 100 -13.66 -15.65 11.78
N CYS A 101 -12.34 -15.92 11.82
CA CYS A 101 -11.52 -15.61 12.99
C CYS A 101 -11.48 -14.10 13.26
N GLU A 102 -11.72 -13.72 14.52
CA GLU A 102 -11.73 -12.33 15.01
C GLU A 102 -10.47 -11.98 15.81
N HIS A 103 -9.45 -12.84 15.80
CA HIS A 103 -8.18 -12.56 16.50
C HIS A 103 -7.42 -11.43 15.80
N ASN A 104 -7.12 -10.36 16.53
CA ASN A 104 -6.56 -9.11 15.98
C ASN A 104 -5.04 -8.94 16.20
N ARG A 105 -4.29 -10.00 16.56
CA ARG A 105 -2.82 -9.92 16.64
C ARG A 105 -2.11 -10.19 15.31
N ALA A 106 -2.85 -10.63 14.28
CA ALA A 106 -2.32 -10.86 12.93
C ALA A 106 -3.44 -10.78 11.90
N TYR A 107 -3.15 -10.29 10.69
CA TYR A 107 -4.14 -10.30 9.62
C TYR A 107 -4.41 -11.73 9.18
N ASN A 108 -5.68 -12.03 8.94
CA ASN A 108 -6.15 -13.36 8.58
C ASN A 108 -5.86 -13.67 7.10
N GLY A 109 -5.09 -14.74 6.85
CA GLY A 109 -4.72 -15.16 5.51
C GLY A 109 -5.89 -15.54 4.59
N ASN A 110 -7.08 -15.81 5.15
CA ASN A 110 -8.30 -16.03 4.36
C ASN A 110 -8.84 -14.73 3.71
N HIS A 111 -8.48 -13.56 4.22
CA HIS A 111 -8.94 -12.26 3.73
C HIS A 111 -7.87 -11.53 2.92
N ILE A 112 -6.60 -11.87 3.11
CA ILE A 112 -5.48 -11.28 2.37
C ILE A 112 -4.37 -12.30 2.15
N SER A 113 -3.92 -12.46 0.90
CA SER A 113 -2.86 -13.40 0.56
C SER A 113 -1.48 -12.90 1.01
N ALA A 114 -0.54 -13.82 1.22
CA ALA A 114 0.85 -13.44 1.52
C ALA A 114 1.47 -12.60 0.39
N GLU A 115 1.13 -12.92 -0.86
CA GLU A 115 1.54 -12.14 -2.04
C GLU A 115 1.03 -10.70 -1.98
N ALA A 116 -0.24 -10.49 -1.61
CA ALA A 116 -0.82 -9.17 -1.48
C ALA A 116 -0.18 -8.33 -0.37
N MET A 117 0.42 -8.95 0.65
CA MET A 117 1.10 -8.27 1.77
C MET A 117 2.61 -8.10 1.57
N LYS A 118 3.16 -8.47 0.41
CA LYS A 118 4.60 -8.33 0.17
C LYS A 118 5.07 -6.90 0.43
N HIS A 119 6.20 -6.76 1.12
CA HIS A 119 6.87 -5.50 1.46
C HIS A 119 6.13 -4.63 2.48
N CYS A 120 5.07 -5.13 3.15
CA CYS A 120 4.36 -4.37 4.19
C CYS A 120 5.15 -4.19 5.49
N GLN A 121 6.21 -4.98 5.70
CA GLN A 121 7.12 -4.84 6.86
C GLN A 121 8.41 -4.11 6.49
N THR A 122 8.70 -3.99 5.21
CA THR A 122 9.95 -3.41 4.73
C THR A 122 9.92 -1.91 4.89
N SER A 123 10.89 -1.39 5.63
CA SER A 123 11.13 0.02 5.86
C SER A 123 12.36 0.51 5.09
N GLN A 124 12.34 1.79 4.79
CA GLN A 124 13.46 2.56 4.26
C GLN A 124 13.36 3.96 4.86
N CYS A 125 14.48 4.66 4.96
CA CYS A 125 14.51 6.02 5.49
C CYS A 125 15.04 7.02 4.48
N LEU A 126 14.56 8.26 4.57
CA LEU A 126 15.17 9.41 3.88
C LEU A 126 16.18 10.02 4.85
N VAL A 127 17.42 10.08 4.42
CA VAL A 127 18.59 10.38 5.25
C VAL A 127 19.19 11.73 4.83
N PRO A 128 19.46 12.66 5.77
CA PRO A 128 20.26 13.85 5.51
C PRO A 128 21.70 13.50 5.11
N LYS A 129 22.19 14.17 4.07
CA LYS A 129 23.59 14.03 3.65
C LYS A 129 24.51 14.70 4.66
N GLY A 130 25.52 13.96 5.12
CA GLY A 130 26.65 14.54 5.84
C GLY A 130 27.65 15.23 4.89
N ASP A 131 28.57 16.01 5.48
CA ASP A 131 29.59 16.77 4.74
C ASP A 131 30.51 15.92 3.85
N ASN A 132 30.69 14.65 4.22
CA ASN A 132 31.57 13.70 3.52
C ASN A 132 30.82 12.82 2.50
N TRP A 133 29.55 13.13 2.21
CA TRP A 133 28.74 12.35 1.26
C TRP A 133 29.38 12.37 -0.14
N GLN A 134 29.39 11.21 -0.81
CA GLN A 134 29.88 11.04 -2.17
C GLN A 134 28.87 10.21 -2.97
N PRO A 135 28.61 10.53 -4.24
CA PRO A 135 27.68 9.75 -5.04
C PRO A 135 28.10 8.28 -5.19
N GLU A 136 27.14 7.37 -5.00
CA GLU A 136 27.23 5.94 -5.29
C GLU A 136 26.54 5.63 -6.63
N ILE A 137 26.86 4.47 -7.22
CA ILE A 137 26.40 4.15 -8.58
C ILE A 137 24.88 3.86 -8.67
N ASP A 138 24.27 3.54 -7.54
CA ASP A 138 22.87 3.20 -7.40
C ASP A 138 22.00 4.38 -6.92
N ASP A 139 22.60 5.57 -6.72
CA ASP A 139 21.89 6.79 -6.37
C ASP A 139 20.95 7.24 -7.49
N GLN A 140 19.73 7.61 -7.12
CA GLN A 140 18.79 8.25 -8.04
C GLN A 140 19.14 9.72 -8.30
N ASP A 141 18.60 10.31 -9.36
CA ASP A 141 18.86 11.70 -9.74
C ASP A 141 18.59 12.71 -8.60
N PHE A 142 17.51 12.50 -7.84
CA PHE A 142 17.18 13.36 -6.69
C PHE A 142 18.17 13.19 -5.54
N GLU A 143 18.76 12.00 -5.39
CA GLU A 143 19.76 11.73 -4.37
C GLU A 143 21.07 12.41 -4.74
N THR A 144 21.43 12.49 -6.03
CA THR A 144 22.66 13.18 -6.43
C THR A 144 22.54 14.70 -6.28
N LEU A 145 21.42 15.28 -6.72
CA LEU A 145 21.21 16.74 -6.76
C LEU A 145 20.70 17.33 -5.43
N GLY A 146 19.98 16.54 -4.64
CA GLY A 146 19.33 16.99 -3.41
C GLY A 146 20.24 16.96 -2.18
N LYS A 147 19.64 17.25 -1.03
CA LYS A 147 20.30 17.22 0.30
C LYS A 147 20.09 15.90 1.06
N PHE A 148 19.39 14.96 0.43
CA PHE A 148 18.94 13.73 1.06
C PHE A 148 19.15 12.54 0.13
N PHE A 149 19.32 11.36 0.70
CA PHE A 149 19.40 10.09 -0.02
C PHE A 149 18.55 9.03 0.70
N VAL A 150 18.25 7.89 0.07
CA VAL A 150 17.51 6.82 0.73
C VAL A 150 18.43 5.80 1.38
N SER A 151 18.09 5.28 2.55
CA SER A 151 18.87 4.21 3.18
C SER A 151 18.77 2.89 2.40
N GLY A 152 19.53 1.87 2.84
CA GLY A 152 19.18 0.48 2.54
C GLY A 152 17.81 0.09 3.14
N LEU A 153 17.40 -1.15 2.91
CA LEU A 153 16.12 -1.68 3.40
C LEU A 153 16.28 -2.33 4.78
N SER A 154 15.22 -2.27 5.58
CA SER A 154 15.12 -3.02 6.83
C SER A 154 13.78 -3.73 6.94
N ASP A 155 13.78 -5.05 7.18
CA ASP A 155 12.57 -5.85 7.39
C ASP A 155 12.20 -5.98 8.89
N ASP A 156 13.00 -5.39 9.79
CA ASP A 156 12.80 -5.44 11.24
C ASP A 156 12.90 -4.03 11.85
N MET A 157 11.75 -3.45 12.21
CA MET A 157 11.69 -2.15 12.86
C MET A 157 11.67 -2.33 14.38
N PRO A 158 12.77 -2.03 15.09
CA PRO A 158 12.81 -2.17 16.54
C PRO A 158 11.84 -1.20 17.22
N SER A 159 11.46 -1.54 18.46
CA SER A 159 10.82 -0.57 19.35
C SER A 159 11.76 0.62 19.56
N ARG A 160 11.20 1.82 19.70
CA ARG A 160 11.97 3.07 19.88
C ARG A 160 13.00 2.99 21.02
N ASP A 161 12.74 2.20 22.06
CA ASP A 161 13.60 2.02 23.23
C ASP A 161 14.65 0.90 23.10
N MET A 162 14.67 0.17 21.99
CA MET A 162 15.54 -1.01 21.78
C MET A 162 16.73 -0.77 20.86
N GLY A 163 16.69 0.26 20.00
CA GLY A 163 17.78 0.60 19.09
C GLY A 163 17.30 1.09 17.72
N TRP A 164 18.23 1.12 16.78
CA TRP A 164 18.00 1.59 15.41
C TRP A 164 17.86 0.41 14.44
N PRO A 165 16.99 0.50 13.42
CA PRO A 165 16.86 -0.56 12.42
C PRO A 165 18.17 -0.75 11.65
N PRO A 166 18.71 -1.98 11.58
CA PRO A 166 19.81 -2.28 10.68
C PRO A 166 19.31 -2.25 9.23
N VAL A 167 20.14 -1.77 8.30
CA VAL A 167 19.78 -1.64 6.88
C VAL A 167 20.72 -2.45 5.99
N SER A 168 20.15 -3.10 4.97
CA SER A 168 20.90 -3.79 3.92
C SER A 168 20.37 -3.43 2.53
N PRO A 169 21.26 -3.18 1.54
CA PRO A 169 22.70 -3.04 1.71
C PRO A 169 23.02 -1.75 2.47
N SER A 170 24.18 -1.70 3.13
CA SER A 170 24.68 -0.43 3.66
C SER A 170 24.96 0.53 2.50
N ARG A 171 24.41 1.74 2.58
CA ARG A 171 24.60 2.80 1.58
C ARG A 171 25.32 3.97 2.22
N HIS A 172 26.25 4.58 1.51
CA HIS A 172 27.03 5.73 1.98
C HIS A 172 27.73 5.49 3.33
N GLY A 173 28.14 4.25 3.58
CA GLY A 173 28.80 3.83 4.81
C GLY A 173 27.90 3.64 6.04
N MET A 174 26.57 3.66 5.87
CA MET A 174 25.63 3.49 6.99
C MET A 174 25.03 2.09 7.03
N SER A 175 25.20 1.39 8.16
CA SER A 175 24.66 0.05 8.42
C SER A 175 23.39 0.05 9.26
N ASP A 176 23.06 1.16 9.90
CA ASP A 176 21.82 1.42 10.62
C ASP A 176 21.39 2.87 10.38
N VAL A 177 20.13 3.18 10.70
CA VAL A 177 19.55 4.53 10.54
C VAL A 177 18.73 4.91 11.76
N ARG A 178 18.88 6.14 12.25
CA ARG A 178 18.09 6.70 13.37
C ARG A 178 16.67 7.04 12.92
N ALA A 179 15.90 5.98 12.60
CA ALA A 179 14.54 6.05 12.09
C ALA A 179 13.58 6.57 13.16
N GLU A 180 12.84 7.64 12.85
CA GLU A 180 11.96 8.26 13.83
C GLU A 180 10.83 9.07 13.17
N ASN A 181 9.67 9.16 13.83
CA ASN A 181 8.55 10.01 13.39
C ASN A 181 8.62 11.43 13.96
N VAL A 182 9.24 11.61 15.13
CA VAL A 182 9.29 12.85 15.94
C VAL A 182 10.73 13.28 16.19
N ILE A 183 11.08 14.55 15.97
CA ILE A 183 12.41 15.05 16.30
C ILE A 183 12.43 15.47 17.78
N TRP A 184 12.96 14.59 18.64
CA TRP A 184 12.97 14.79 20.10
C TRP A 184 14.01 15.81 20.57
N ASP A 185 15.16 15.86 19.88
CA ASP A 185 16.23 16.79 20.17
C ASP A 185 16.59 17.58 18.89
N ALA A 186 16.52 18.90 19.00
CA ALA A 186 16.84 19.80 17.90
C ALA A 186 18.34 19.80 17.57
N GLU A 187 19.21 19.47 18.53
CA GLU A 187 20.66 19.35 18.30
C GLU A 187 20.98 18.13 17.41
N ASP A 188 20.15 17.09 17.49
CA ASP A 188 20.28 15.85 16.71
C ASP A 188 19.40 15.82 15.45
N ALA A 189 18.78 16.94 15.07
CA ALA A 189 17.81 16.99 13.97
C ALA A 189 18.40 16.52 12.62
N ASP A 190 19.71 16.65 12.43
CA ASP A 190 20.43 16.18 11.24
C ASP A 190 20.90 14.72 11.33
N GLU A 191 20.64 14.03 12.44
CA GLU A 191 20.86 12.58 12.57
C GLU A 191 19.59 11.76 12.34
N TYR A 192 18.42 12.35 12.61
CA TYR A 192 17.14 11.68 12.44
C TYR A 192 16.83 11.41 10.96
N CYS A 193 16.34 10.20 10.70
CA CYS A 193 16.00 9.71 9.37
C CYS A 193 14.50 9.43 9.29
N MET A 194 13.83 9.92 8.24
CA MET A 194 12.36 9.81 8.12
C MET A 194 11.97 8.42 7.59
N PRO A 195 11.27 7.57 8.36
CA PRO A 195 10.94 6.21 7.96
C PRO A 195 9.71 6.14 7.06
N PHE A 196 9.71 5.25 6.07
CA PHE A 196 8.56 4.96 5.22
C PHE A 196 8.64 3.56 4.60
N HIS A 197 7.50 3.05 4.13
CA HIS A 197 7.51 1.90 3.23
C HIS A 197 8.00 2.35 1.85
N PRO A 198 8.95 1.64 1.20
CA PRO A 198 9.39 1.95 -0.16
C PRO A 198 8.23 2.10 -1.16
N THR A 199 7.18 1.27 -1.01
CA THR A 199 5.97 1.34 -1.84
C THR A 199 5.14 2.60 -1.59
N CYS A 200 5.13 3.17 -0.38
CA CYS A 200 4.48 4.45 -0.10
C CYS A 200 5.25 5.61 -0.74
N PHE A 201 6.58 5.56 -0.73
CA PHE A 201 7.43 6.56 -1.37
C PHE A 201 7.21 6.60 -2.89
N GLU A 202 6.95 5.46 -3.53
CA GLU A 202 6.55 5.39 -4.93
C GLU A 202 5.23 6.12 -5.22
N ILE A 203 4.27 6.06 -4.30
CA ILE A 203 3.02 6.82 -4.43
C ILE A 203 3.29 8.32 -4.25
N PHE A 204 4.13 8.70 -3.29
CA PHE A 204 4.53 10.09 -3.07
C PHE A 204 5.21 10.70 -4.30
N LYS A 205 6.18 10.02 -4.92
CA LYS A 205 6.84 10.48 -6.16
C LYS A 205 5.83 10.76 -7.27
N ARG A 206 4.76 9.96 -7.36
CA ARG A 206 3.69 10.16 -8.34
C ARG A 206 2.77 11.31 -7.94
N ALA A 207 2.47 11.48 -6.66
CA ALA A 207 1.69 12.62 -6.18
C ALA A 207 2.39 13.95 -6.50
N THR A 208 3.70 14.07 -6.24
CA THR A 208 4.47 15.27 -6.60
C THR A 208 4.53 15.46 -8.11
N LEU A 209 4.75 14.39 -8.88
CA LEU A 209 4.79 14.44 -10.34
C LEU A 209 3.46 14.94 -10.91
N TYR A 210 2.34 14.49 -10.35
CA TYR A 210 1.00 14.93 -10.73
C TYR A 210 0.76 16.40 -10.40
N ARG A 211 1.16 16.84 -9.20
CA ARG A 211 0.87 18.20 -8.71
C ARG A 211 1.80 19.28 -9.28
N TYR A 212 3.09 18.98 -9.40
CA TYR A 212 4.13 19.94 -9.77
C TYR A 212 4.74 19.68 -11.16
N GLY A 213 4.42 18.55 -11.80
CA GLY A 213 5.03 18.13 -13.06
C GLY A 213 6.45 17.58 -12.91
N THR A 214 6.97 17.50 -11.68
CA THR A 214 8.31 16.97 -11.35
C THR A 214 8.26 16.13 -10.08
N VAL A 215 9.22 15.22 -9.92
CA VAL A 215 9.37 14.47 -8.67
C VAL A 215 10.16 15.34 -7.69
N ASP A 216 9.49 15.79 -6.62
CA ASP A 216 10.06 16.69 -5.62
C ASP A 216 10.15 15.99 -4.26
N VAL A 217 11.27 15.30 -4.03
CA VAL A 217 11.52 14.58 -2.78
C VAL A 217 11.95 15.54 -1.66
N GLU A 218 12.57 16.68 -1.99
CA GLU A 218 13.09 17.61 -0.98
C GLU A 218 11.95 18.19 -0.14
N CYS A 219 10.79 18.46 -0.75
CA CYS A 219 9.64 19.00 -0.05
C CYS A 219 9.11 18.06 1.06
N LEU A 220 9.27 16.74 0.91
CA LEU A 220 8.82 15.76 1.90
C LEU A 220 9.60 15.89 3.22
N MET A 221 10.93 15.96 3.10
CA MET A 221 11.82 16.11 4.24
C MET A 221 11.69 17.49 4.88
N GLN A 222 11.57 18.54 4.07
CA GLN A 222 11.31 19.89 4.59
C GLN A 222 10.00 19.94 5.37
N TRP A 223 8.94 19.28 4.90
CA TRP A 223 7.66 19.22 5.60
C TRP A 223 7.79 18.51 6.94
N TRP A 224 8.41 17.33 6.96
CA TRP A 224 8.64 16.59 8.19
C TRP A 224 9.45 17.41 9.22
N ARG A 225 10.44 18.18 8.79
CA ARG A 225 11.22 19.08 9.67
C ARG A 225 10.44 20.31 10.16
N LEU A 226 9.41 20.75 9.43
CA LEU A 226 8.51 21.83 9.86
C LEU A 226 7.40 21.35 10.79
N GLU A 227 7.12 20.05 10.78
CA GLU A 227 6.13 19.38 11.64
C GLU A 227 6.78 18.25 12.46
N PRO A 228 7.77 18.59 13.32
CA PRO A 228 8.60 17.61 13.99
C PRO A 228 7.96 17.01 15.25
N GLU A 229 6.85 17.55 15.73
CA GLU A 229 6.34 17.26 17.08
C GLU A 229 5.44 16.01 17.10
N TYR A 230 5.28 15.44 18.30
CA TYR A 230 4.40 14.28 18.51
C TYR A 230 2.96 14.58 18.09
N GLU A 231 2.47 15.76 18.44
CA GLU A 231 1.14 16.26 18.11
C GLU A 231 0.94 16.43 16.61
N ASP A 232 1.99 16.81 15.86
CA ASP A 232 1.91 16.94 14.41
C ASP A 232 1.71 15.59 13.74
N PHE A 233 2.51 14.60 14.15
CA PHE A 233 2.45 13.24 13.61
C PHE A 233 1.11 12.56 13.94
N HIS A 234 0.67 12.60 15.20
CA HIS A 234 -0.58 11.96 15.63
C HIS A 234 -1.83 12.79 15.25
N GLY A 235 -1.68 14.10 15.04
CA GLY A 235 -2.72 15.01 14.58
C GLY A 235 -3.01 14.94 13.07
N PHE A 236 -2.14 14.29 12.29
CA PHE A 236 -2.32 14.14 10.85
C PHE A 236 -3.68 13.47 10.52
N PRO A 237 -4.44 13.97 9.52
CA PRO A 237 -5.81 13.51 9.23
C PRO A 237 -5.86 12.17 8.47
N ARG A 238 -5.25 11.13 9.07
CA ARG A 238 -5.23 9.77 8.54
C ARG A 238 -6.62 9.17 8.38
N HIS A 239 -6.73 8.20 7.47
CA HIS A 239 -7.91 7.34 7.33
C HIS A 239 -8.32 6.72 8.68
N PRO A 240 -9.63 6.64 9.03
CA PRO A 240 -10.09 6.16 10.33
C PRO A 240 -9.57 4.77 10.72
N ALA A 241 -9.44 3.85 9.75
CA ALA A 241 -8.90 2.51 9.99
C ALA A 241 -7.44 2.51 10.49
N VAL A 242 -6.61 3.50 10.09
CA VAL A 242 -5.24 3.64 10.61
C VAL A 242 -5.29 4.05 12.08
N LYS A 243 -6.16 5.00 12.43
CA LYS A 243 -6.31 5.47 13.81
C LYS A 243 -6.86 4.40 14.75
N GLN A 244 -7.72 3.53 14.24
CA GLN A 244 -8.26 2.39 15.00
C GLN A 244 -7.21 1.29 15.21
N ALA A 245 -6.29 1.11 14.26
CA ALA A 245 -5.23 0.11 14.35
C ALA A 245 -4.02 0.58 15.17
N ALA A 246 -3.75 1.89 15.20
CA ALA A 246 -2.61 2.49 15.88
C ALA A 246 -2.83 2.60 17.41
N GLU A 247 -2.77 1.46 18.11
CA GLU A 247 -2.76 1.40 19.57
C GLU A 247 -1.31 1.36 20.12
N GLN A 248 -1.09 0.81 21.32
CA GLN A 248 0.27 0.54 21.79
C GLN A 248 1.01 -0.43 20.86
N TRP A 249 0.28 -1.40 20.30
CA TRP A 249 0.72 -2.31 19.25
C TRP A 249 -0.23 -2.15 18.06
N TRP A 250 0.25 -2.41 16.85
CA TRP A 250 -0.64 -2.43 15.70
C TRP A 250 -1.74 -3.48 15.84
N SER A 251 -3.01 -3.05 15.86
CA SER A 251 -4.16 -3.95 15.86
C SER A 251 -4.54 -4.37 14.44
N HIS A 252 -4.67 -5.68 14.23
CA HIS A 252 -4.93 -6.30 12.94
C HIS A 252 -6.44 -6.54 12.76
N GLU A 253 -7.19 -5.45 12.76
CA GLU A 253 -8.66 -5.47 12.71
C GLU A 253 -9.20 -6.06 11.41
N ARG A 254 -10.29 -6.84 11.52
CA ARG A 254 -11.01 -7.39 10.37
C ARG A 254 -11.57 -6.27 9.51
N GLY A 255 -11.37 -6.34 8.19
CA GLY A 255 -11.70 -5.27 7.25
C GLY A 255 -10.59 -4.22 7.09
N GLY A 256 -9.56 -4.26 7.94
CA GLY A 256 -8.36 -3.42 7.84
C GLY A 256 -7.29 -3.96 6.91
N GLU A 257 -7.50 -5.12 6.26
CA GLU A 257 -6.48 -5.82 5.47
C GLU A 257 -5.93 -4.95 4.32
N PHE A 258 -6.74 -4.04 3.78
CA PHE A 258 -6.29 -3.11 2.75
C PHE A 258 -5.17 -2.18 3.23
N LEU A 259 -5.02 -1.91 4.54
CA LEU A 259 -3.96 -1.02 5.06
C LEU A 259 -2.56 -1.56 4.76
N VAL A 260 -2.42 -2.88 4.68
CA VAL A 260 -1.15 -3.60 4.52
C VAL A 260 -1.02 -4.27 3.15
N ALA A 261 -2.01 -4.11 2.28
CA ALA A 261 -1.94 -4.60 0.91
C ALA A 261 -0.97 -3.74 0.08
N ASN A 262 -0.10 -4.38 -0.69
CA ASN A 262 0.91 -3.70 -1.50
C ASN A 262 0.25 -2.75 -2.51
N PRO A 263 0.53 -1.43 -2.44
CA PRO A 263 -0.11 -0.47 -3.33
C PRO A 263 0.50 -0.47 -4.74
N CYS A 264 1.74 -0.94 -4.93
CA CYS A 264 2.40 -0.93 -6.23
C CYS A 264 2.08 -2.19 -7.04
N PHE A 265 2.10 -3.36 -6.38
CA PHE A 265 1.89 -4.67 -6.97
C PHE A 265 0.56 -5.26 -6.52
N VAL A 266 -0.51 -4.90 -7.23
CA VAL A 266 -1.88 -5.25 -6.85
C VAL A 266 -2.31 -6.55 -7.57
N PRO A 267 -2.55 -7.66 -6.86
CA PRO A 267 -2.98 -8.90 -7.48
C PRO A 267 -4.28 -8.72 -8.29
N GLY A 268 -4.29 -9.21 -9.52
CA GLY A 268 -5.43 -9.14 -10.46
C GLY A 268 -5.63 -7.77 -11.14
N LEU A 269 -4.85 -6.74 -10.80
CA LEU A 269 -4.96 -5.43 -11.47
C LEU A 269 -4.51 -5.51 -12.93
N ASP A 270 -3.40 -6.17 -13.22
CA ASP A 270 -2.89 -6.26 -14.60
C ASP A 270 -3.85 -6.99 -15.54
N ASP A 271 -4.48 -8.07 -15.07
CA ASP A 271 -5.51 -8.80 -15.82
C ASP A 271 -6.73 -7.92 -16.09
N LEU A 272 -7.16 -7.15 -15.09
CA LEU A 272 -8.25 -6.19 -15.22
C LEU A 272 -7.89 -5.12 -16.26
N LEU A 273 -6.72 -4.51 -16.17
CA LEU A 273 -6.26 -3.49 -17.12
C LEU A 273 -6.18 -4.04 -18.53
N GLN A 274 -5.65 -5.26 -18.71
CA GLN A 274 -5.63 -5.94 -20.02
C GLN A 274 -7.03 -6.18 -20.59
N SER A 275 -8.00 -6.55 -19.75
CA SER A 275 -9.38 -6.76 -20.19
C SER A 275 -10.08 -5.51 -20.73
N THR A 276 -9.54 -4.32 -20.42
CA THR A 276 -10.09 -3.01 -20.82
C THR A 276 -9.44 -2.43 -22.07
N GLN A 277 -8.38 -3.07 -22.57
CA GLN A 277 -7.79 -2.68 -23.84
C GLN A 277 -8.72 -3.14 -24.98
N SER A 278 -9.07 -2.21 -25.86
CA SER A 278 -9.85 -2.47 -27.05
C SER A 278 -9.06 -3.41 -27.96
N VAL A 279 -9.40 -4.69 -27.92
CA VAL A 279 -9.09 -5.59 -29.03
C VAL A 279 -9.89 -5.05 -30.21
N GLU A 280 -9.24 -4.74 -31.33
CA GLU A 280 -9.90 -4.35 -32.60
C GLU A 280 -10.93 -5.40 -33.13
N HIS A 281 -11.26 -6.44 -32.38
CA HIS A 281 -12.30 -7.43 -32.63
C HIS A 281 -13.45 -7.36 -31.63
N THR A 282 -14.22 -6.26 -31.64
CA THR A 282 -15.63 -6.33 -31.20
C THR A 282 -16.56 -5.43 -32.00
N LEU A 283 -16.17 -5.02 -33.21
CA LEU A 283 -17.10 -4.46 -34.20
C LEU A 283 -18.03 -5.53 -34.83
N GLU A 284 -17.90 -6.80 -34.44
CA GLU A 284 -18.83 -7.88 -34.84
C GLU A 284 -19.67 -8.44 -33.67
N ASN A 285 -19.42 -7.99 -32.42
CA ASN A 285 -20.20 -8.41 -31.25
C ASN A 285 -20.91 -7.24 -30.56
N GLU A 286 -21.31 -6.24 -31.35
CA GLU A 286 -22.46 -5.35 -31.13
C GLU A 286 -23.79 -6.15 -31.13
N SER A 287 -23.87 -7.21 -30.32
CA SER A 287 -25.02 -8.12 -30.26
C SER A 287 -25.51 -8.36 -28.82
N SER A 288 -25.13 -7.52 -27.86
CA SER A 288 -25.69 -7.64 -26.50
C SER A 288 -26.10 -6.33 -25.81
N LEU A 289 -25.97 -5.18 -26.49
CA LEU A 289 -26.69 -3.95 -26.12
C LEU A 289 -27.33 -3.23 -27.33
N SER A 290 -27.18 -3.77 -28.54
CA SER A 290 -27.83 -3.24 -29.75
C SER A 290 -29.29 -3.70 -29.80
N GLY A 291 -30.12 -2.93 -29.12
CA GLY A 291 -31.57 -3.03 -29.16
C GLY A 291 -32.21 -1.66 -29.17
N THR A 292 -31.75 -0.72 -30.01
CA THR A 292 -32.58 0.30 -30.70
C THR A 292 -31.68 1.04 -31.70
N THR A 293 -31.95 0.91 -32.99
CA THR A 293 -31.49 1.87 -34.00
C THR A 293 -32.19 3.21 -33.73
N ILE A 294 -31.59 4.07 -32.90
CA ILE A 294 -32.14 5.40 -32.62
C ILE A 294 -31.72 6.33 -33.76
N SER A 295 -32.73 6.90 -34.40
CA SER A 295 -32.63 7.89 -35.47
C SER A 295 -31.62 8.99 -35.12
N THR A 296 -30.67 9.24 -36.01
CA THR A 296 -29.68 10.33 -35.95
C THR A 296 -30.29 11.72 -36.21
N GLU A 297 -31.61 11.84 -36.32
CA GLU A 297 -32.25 13.14 -36.43
C GLU A 297 -32.35 13.79 -35.05
N PRO A 298 -31.79 15.00 -34.85
CA PRO A 298 -31.87 15.69 -33.59
C PRO A 298 -33.34 15.94 -33.25
N ALA A 299 -33.80 15.40 -32.13
CA ALA A 299 -35.12 15.72 -31.62
C ALA A 299 -35.19 17.26 -31.44
N PRO A 300 -36.12 17.97 -32.10
CA PRO A 300 -36.11 19.45 -32.13
C PRO A 300 -36.27 20.11 -30.75
N SER A 301 -36.65 19.34 -29.73
CA SER A 301 -36.77 19.74 -28.32
C SER A 301 -35.48 19.64 -27.50
N ASP A 302 -34.44 18.94 -27.97
CA ASP A 302 -33.21 18.76 -27.19
C ASP A 302 -32.31 20.01 -27.31
N GLN A 303 -32.19 20.75 -26.22
CA GLN A 303 -31.39 21.98 -26.17
C GLN A 303 -29.88 21.69 -26.27
N PHE A 304 -29.41 20.52 -25.84
CA PHE A 304 -27.99 20.16 -25.90
C PHE A 304 -27.52 19.87 -27.31
N SER A 305 -28.43 19.40 -28.18
CA SER A 305 -28.14 19.16 -29.61
C SER A 305 -27.77 20.44 -30.38
N ARG A 306 -28.04 21.63 -29.80
CA ARG A 306 -27.76 22.94 -30.40
C ARG A 306 -26.39 23.50 -30.01
N LEU A 307 -25.71 22.89 -29.04
CA LEU A 307 -24.38 23.34 -28.62
C LEU A 307 -23.30 22.78 -29.55
N PRO A 308 -22.24 23.56 -29.85
CA PRO A 308 -21.04 23.03 -30.50
C PRO A 308 -20.43 21.90 -29.67
N SER A 309 -19.77 20.95 -30.35
CA SER A 309 -19.15 19.78 -29.71
C SER A 309 -18.06 20.17 -28.72
N GLU A 310 -17.39 21.31 -28.92
CA GLU A 310 -16.39 21.84 -28.00
C GLU A 310 -17.01 22.29 -26.68
N MET A 311 -18.18 22.95 -26.72
CA MET A 311 -18.90 23.36 -25.51
C MET A 311 -19.44 22.16 -24.74
N ILE A 312 -19.92 21.13 -25.46
CA ILE A 312 -20.33 19.87 -24.86
C ILE A 312 -19.13 19.21 -24.17
N ARG A 313 -17.98 19.11 -24.85
CA ARG A 313 -16.75 18.56 -24.27
C ARG A 313 -16.35 19.31 -23.01
N GLU A 314 -16.34 20.63 -23.03
CA GLU A 314 -15.99 21.47 -21.88
C GLU A 314 -16.93 21.22 -20.69
N ILE A 315 -18.23 21.08 -20.93
CA ILE A 315 -19.18 20.72 -19.86
C ILE A 315 -18.84 19.34 -19.29
N LEU A 316 -18.61 18.35 -20.16
CA LEU A 316 -18.43 16.96 -19.74
C LEU A 316 -17.16 16.74 -18.91
N ILE A 317 -16.05 17.40 -19.24
CA ILE A 317 -14.78 17.25 -18.49
C ILE A 317 -14.88 17.77 -17.05
N HIS A 318 -15.90 18.57 -16.74
CA HIS A 318 -16.15 19.07 -15.38
C HIS A 318 -17.05 18.15 -14.54
N LEU A 319 -17.70 17.16 -15.15
CA LEU A 319 -18.63 16.26 -14.45
C LEU A 319 -17.93 15.04 -13.83
N SER A 320 -18.47 14.53 -12.72
CA SER A 320 -18.00 13.26 -12.13
C SER A 320 -18.43 12.06 -12.96
N PHE A 321 -17.82 10.88 -12.76
CA PHE A 321 -18.29 9.65 -13.41
C PHE A 321 -19.76 9.33 -13.12
N LYS A 322 -20.23 9.63 -11.91
CA LYS A 322 -21.62 9.44 -11.51
C LYS A 322 -22.55 10.38 -12.29
N ASP A 323 -22.15 11.65 -12.44
CA ASP A 323 -22.94 12.63 -13.17
C ASP A 323 -22.94 12.35 -14.67
N LEU A 324 -21.81 11.91 -15.23
CA LEU A 324 -21.73 11.43 -16.61
C LEU A 324 -22.66 10.25 -16.84
N ALA A 325 -22.69 9.27 -15.93
CA ALA A 325 -23.60 8.13 -16.03
C ALA A 325 -25.08 8.58 -15.97
N ASN A 326 -25.42 9.52 -15.11
CA ASN A 326 -26.77 10.09 -15.03
C ASN A 326 -27.13 10.90 -16.27
N LEU A 327 -26.18 11.66 -16.83
CA LEU A 327 -26.39 12.52 -17.99
C LEU A 327 -26.79 11.71 -19.23
N ARG A 328 -26.25 10.49 -19.38
CA ARG A 328 -26.64 9.52 -20.42
C ARG A 328 -28.13 9.18 -20.39
N LEU A 329 -28.80 9.33 -19.25
CA LEU A 329 -30.23 9.08 -19.08
C LEU A 329 -31.10 10.30 -19.44
N THR A 330 -30.50 11.48 -19.64
CA THR A 330 -31.21 12.75 -19.81
C THR A 330 -31.37 13.21 -21.25
N SER A 331 -30.40 12.93 -22.12
CA SER A 331 -30.44 13.29 -23.54
C SER A 331 -29.70 12.25 -24.39
N PRO A 332 -30.20 11.94 -25.60
CA PRO A 332 -29.52 11.07 -26.56
C PRO A 332 -28.11 11.54 -26.95
N VAL A 333 -27.85 12.85 -26.91
CA VAL A 333 -26.54 13.45 -27.25
C VAL A 333 -25.43 12.89 -26.36
N PHE A 334 -25.77 12.48 -25.13
CA PHE A 334 -24.80 11.98 -24.17
C PHE A 334 -24.66 10.46 -24.15
N LEU A 335 -25.48 9.71 -24.92
CA LEU A 335 -25.45 8.24 -24.90
C LEU A 335 -24.05 7.66 -25.18
N HIS A 336 -23.33 8.30 -26.11
CA HIS A 336 -21.96 7.98 -26.49
C HIS A 336 -21.02 9.12 -26.06
N LEU A 337 -20.37 8.94 -24.90
CA LEU A 337 -19.38 9.89 -24.41
C LEU A 337 -18.05 9.69 -25.17
N PRO A 338 -17.39 10.78 -25.63
CA PRO A 338 -16.09 10.66 -26.29
C PRO A 338 -15.04 10.01 -25.38
N ASN A 339 -14.27 9.05 -25.90
CA ASN A 339 -13.25 8.35 -25.11
C ASN A 339 -12.20 9.29 -24.49
N ASN A 340 -11.86 10.38 -25.18
CA ASN A 340 -10.98 11.43 -24.67
C ASN A 340 -11.55 12.11 -23.41
N VAL A 341 -12.86 12.38 -23.38
CA VAL A 341 -13.50 12.97 -22.18
C VAL A 341 -13.39 12.01 -20.99
N LEU A 342 -13.67 10.72 -21.22
CA LEU A 342 -13.58 9.69 -20.19
C LEU A 342 -12.15 9.52 -19.67
N TYR A 343 -11.15 9.69 -20.54
CA TYR A 343 -9.75 9.73 -20.17
C TYR A 343 -9.42 10.92 -19.25
N GLU A 344 -9.78 12.14 -19.63
CA GLU A 344 -9.52 13.34 -18.83
C GLU A 344 -10.20 13.24 -17.45
N VAL A 345 -11.44 12.74 -17.41
CA VAL A 345 -12.18 12.51 -16.17
C VAL A 345 -11.51 11.41 -15.34
N THR A 346 -10.96 10.35 -15.95
CA THR A 346 -10.19 9.31 -15.25
C THR A 346 -8.97 9.89 -14.56
N ILE A 347 -8.18 10.73 -15.23
CA ILE A 347 -7.00 11.35 -14.65
C ILE A 347 -7.36 12.27 -13.49
N ARG A 348 -8.49 12.98 -13.60
CA ARG A 348 -8.93 13.93 -12.58
C ARG A 348 -9.54 13.25 -11.35
N GLU A 349 -10.43 12.28 -11.54
CA GLU A 349 -11.17 11.62 -10.45
C GLU A 349 -10.38 10.48 -9.80
N THR A 350 -9.52 9.80 -10.56
CA THR A 350 -8.75 8.64 -10.10
C THR A 350 -7.26 8.81 -10.41
N PRO A 351 -6.61 9.90 -9.98
CA PRO A 351 -5.18 10.14 -10.28
C PRO A 351 -4.26 9.09 -9.65
N TRP A 352 -4.70 8.42 -8.59
CA TRP A 352 -4.00 7.26 -8.00
C TRP A 352 -3.93 6.04 -8.92
N LEU A 353 -4.75 5.94 -9.97
CA LEU A 353 -4.61 4.94 -11.04
C LEU A 353 -3.58 5.43 -12.06
N TYR A 354 -2.32 5.48 -11.62
CA TYR A 354 -1.24 6.11 -12.37
C TYR A 354 -0.87 5.40 -13.67
N GLU A 355 -1.30 4.14 -13.87
CA GLU A 355 -1.18 3.42 -15.14
C GLU A 355 -1.88 4.17 -16.29
N ALA A 356 -2.80 5.08 -15.98
CA ALA A 356 -3.47 5.92 -16.97
C ALA A 356 -2.62 7.10 -17.50
N TRP A 357 -1.60 7.55 -16.77
CA TRP A 357 -0.93 8.82 -17.08
C TRP A 357 0.56 8.90 -16.77
N SER A 358 1.13 7.95 -16.01
CA SER A 358 2.53 7.95 -15.61
C SER A 358 3.27 6.73 -16.14
N SER A 359 4.39 6.97 -16.81
CA SER A 359 5.38 5.95 -17.19
C SER A 359 6.54 5.89 -16.20
N LEU A 360 6.47 6.60 -15.06
CA LEU A 360 7.53 6.61 -14.05
C LEU A 360 7.76 5.18 -13.56
N PRO A 361 8.96 4.58 -13.73
CA PRO A 361 9.26 3.26 -13.22
C PRO A 361 9.18 3.20 -11.70
N ILE A 362 8.84 2.04 -11.16
CA ILE A 362 8.92 1.74 -9.72
C ILE A 362 10.39 1.48 -9.37
N SER A 363 10.90 2.13 -8.33
CA SER A 363 12.28 1.91 -7.89
C SER A 363 12.51 0.46 -7.48
N PHE A 364 13.72 -0.04 -7.70
CA PHE A 364 14.16 -1.35 -7.23
C PHE A 364 13.88 -1.55 -5.73
N TRP A 365 14.08 -0.51 -4.93
CA TRP A 365 13.85 -0.52 -3.47
C TRP A 365 12.42 -0.89 -3.08
N ALA A 366 11.43 -0.66 -3.96
CA ALA A 366 10.04 -1.03 -3.71
C ALA A 366 9.66 -2.43 -4.21
N THR A 367 10.58 -3.12 -4.89
CA THR A 367 10.34 -4.41 -5.56
C THR A 367 10.87 -5.61 -4.79
N THR A 368 11.54 -5.38 -3.66
CA THR A 368 12.23 -6.41 -2.89
C THR A 368 12.20 -6.10 -1.39
N THR A 369 12.77 -7.00 -0.59
CA THR A 369 12.93 -6.85 0.86
C THR A 369 14.40 -6.94 1.27
N GLN A 370 14.71 -6.61 2.52
CA GLN A 370 16.07 -6.79 3.05
C GLN A 370 16.51 -8.26 2.96
N ALA A 371 15.65 -9.19 3.38
CA ALA A 371 15.95 -10.62 3.37
C ALA A 371 16.22 -11.17 1.95
N GLU A 372 15.49 -10.69 0.94
CA GLU A 372 15.71 -11.08 -0.46
C GLU A 372 17.03 -10.53 -1.01
N ILE A 373 17.38 -9.29 -0.66
CA ILE A 373 18.66 -8.67 -1.02
C ILE A 373 19.81 -9.47 -0.41
N ASP A 374 19.74 -9.79 0.88
CA ASP A 374 20.78 -10.52 1.58
C ASP A 374 21.00 -11.91 0.95
N GLN A 375 19.93 -12.64 0.66
CA GLN A 375 20.00 -13.92 -0.06
C GLN A 375 20.63 -13.80 -1.45
N GLU A 376 20.28 -12.75 -2.20
CA GLU A 376 20.83 -12.53 -3.53
C GLU A 376 22.31 -12.14 -3.49
N MET A 377 22.70 -11.31 -2.52
CA MET A 377 24.09 -10.95 -2.26
C MET A 377 24.93 -12.18 -1.88
N GLU A 378 24.43 -13.04 -0.99
CA GLU A 378 25.09 -14.30 -0.65
C GLU A 378 25.28 -15.22 -1.86
N ARG A 379 24.31 -15.22 -2.78
CA ARG A 379 24.28 -16.13 -3.93
C ARG A 379 25.07 -15.64 -5.13
N ARG A 380 25.03 -14.34 -5.46
CA ARG A 380 25.64 -13.74 -6.67
C ARG A 380 26.76 -12.75 -6.37
N GLY A 381 26.93 -12.30 -5.13
CA GLY A 381 27.90 -11.27 -4.75
C GLY A 381 27.57 -9.86 -5.26
N SER A 382 26.41 -9.67 -5.89
CA SER A 382 25.93 -8.38 -6.40
C SER A 382 24.41 -8.40 -6.56
N ILE A 383 23.79 -7.22 -6.47
CA ILE A 383 22.37 -7.01 -6.73
C ILE A 383 22.15 -6.17 -7.99
N SER A 384 21.07 -6.44 -8.70
CA SER A 384 20.64 -5.67 -9.86
C SER A 384 19.64 -4.62 -9.41
N THR A 385 20.00 -3.34 -9.47
CA THR A 385 19.15 -2.21 -9.03
C THR A 385 18.22 -1.69 -10.13
N THR A 386 17.86 -2.54 -11.09
CA THR A 386 17.04 -2.17 -12.25
C THR A 386 15.61 -1.81 -11.80
N PRO A 387 15.11 -0.61 -12.13
CA PRO A 387 13.73 -0.23 -11.83
C PRO A 387 12.70 -1.12 -12.54
N HIS A 388 11.56 -1.34 -11.89
CA HIS A 388 10.45 -2.09 -12.47
C HIS A 388 9.59 -1.20 -13.39
N PRO A 389 9.40 -1.56 -14.66
CA PRO A 389 8.64 -0.74 -15.60
C PRO A 389 7.16 -0.69 -15.23
N VAL A 390 6.52 0.47 -15.40
CA VAL A 390 5.07 0.62 -15.26
C VAL A 390 4.41 0.53 -16.63
N LYS A 391 3.33 -0.27 -16.73
CA LYS A 391 2.53 -0.38 -17.93
C LYS A 391 1.66 0.86 -18.11
N LEU A 392 2.04 1.73 -19.03
CA LEU A 392 1.23 2.89 -19.42
C LEU A 392 0.09 2.45 -20.36
N LEU A 393 -1.15 2.79 -20.01
CA LEU A 393 -2.31 2.54 -20.84
C LEU A 393 -2.39 3.49 -22.04
N SER A 394 -2.80 2.94 -23.18
CA SER A 394 -2.98 3.71 -24.41
C SER A 394 -4.20 4.61 -24.32
N LYS A 395 -4.02 5.92 -24.56
CA LYS A 395 -5.13 6.90 -24.49
C LYS A 395 -6.25 6.58 -25.48
N SER A 396 -5.89 6.07 -26.67
CA SER A 396 -6.83 5.77 -27.75
C SER A 396 -7.40 4.36 -27.70
N GLU A 397 -6.60 3.37 -27.28
CA GLU A 397 -7.00 1.95 -27.32
C GLU A 397 -7.59 1.47 -26.00
N THR A 398 -7.60 2.27 -24.94
CA THR A 398 -8.23 1.89 -23.67
C THR A 398 -9.69 2.32 -23.68
N ASP A 399 -10.60 1.40 -23.36
CA ASP A 399 -11.99 1.72 -23.05
C ASP A 399 -12.08 2.26 -21.62
N TRP A 400 -12.02 3.59 -21.48
CA TRP A 400 -12.00 4.27 -20.18
C TRP A 400 -13.30 4.08 -19.40
N LEU A 401 -14.44 3.90 -20.08
CA LEU A 401 -15.71 3.63 -19.39
C LEU A 401 -15.69 2.22 -18.80
N ARG A 402 -15.29 1.22 -19.60
CA ARG A 402 -15.16 -0.16 -19.13
C ARG A 402 -14.15 -0.26 -17.99
N LEU A 403 -13.03 0.43 -18.07
CA LEU A 403 -12.03 0.48 -17.00
C LEU A 403 -12.65 0.90 -15.67
N GLN A 404 -13.37 2.02 -15.66
CA GLN A 404 -14.00 2.52 -14.44
C GLN A 404 -15.08 1.58 -13.89
N VAL A 405 -15.85 0.95 -14.79
CA VAL A 405 -16.84 -0.05 -14.42
C VAL A 405 -16.18 -1.29 -13.80
N GLU A 406 -15.12 -1.82 -14.40
CA GLU A 406 -14.42 -2.99 -13.88
C GLU A 406 -13.69 -2.71 -12.57
N VAL A 407 -13.04 -1.55 -12.43
CA VAL A 407 -12.46 -1.12 -11.15
C VAL A 407 -13.53 -1.02 -10.07
N SER A 408 -14.69 -0.42 -10.39
CA SER A 408 -15.80 -0.27 -9.43
C SER A 408 -16.40 -1.61 -9.02
N LYS A 409 -16.58 -2.54 -9.97
CA LYS A 409 -17.09 -3.90 -9.70
C LYS A 409 -16.15 -4.70 -8.82
N ASN A 410 -14.85 -4.59 -9.06
CA ASN A 410 -13.81 -5.37 -8.36
C ASN A 410 -13.21 -4.61 -7.16
N TRP A 411 -13.75 -3.45 -6.78
CA TRP A 411 -13.16 -2.59 -5.74
C TRP A 411 -12.84 -3.34 -4.46
N LYS A 412 -13.76 -4.19 -3.98
CA LYS A 412 -13.61 -4.95 -2.72
C LYS A 412 -12.47 -5.96 -2.74
N THR A 413 -12.08 -6.48 -3.91
CA THR A 413 -11.00 -7.48 -4.03
C THR A 413 -9.66 -6.82 -4.33
N LEU A 414 -9.65 -5.60 -4.89
CA LEU A 414 -8.45 -4.82 -5.21
C LEU A 414 -7.91 -4.10 -3.97
N LEU A 415 -7.60 -4.83 -2.90
CA LEU A 415 -7.14 -4.27 -1.62
C LEU A 415 -5.92 -3.34 -1.77
N GLY A 416 -4.94 -3.73 -2.60
CA GLY A 416 -3.77 -2.89 -2.87
C GLY A 416 -4.13 -1.58 -3.55
N LEU A 417 -5.15 -1.57 -4.41
CA LEU A 417 -5.64 -0.33 -5.05
C LEU A 417 -6.42 0.55 -4.07
N GLN A 418 -7.16 -0.05 -3.14
CA GLN A 418 -7.76 0.68 -2.01
C GLN A 418 -6.67 1.34 -1.15
N ASN A 419 -5.59 0.61 -0.83
CA ASN A 419 -4.45 1.16 -0.10
C ASN A 419 -3.79 2.29 -0.88
N ARG A 420 -3.58 2.10 -2.18
CA ARG A 420 -2.99 3.11 -3.06
C ARG A 420 -3.77 4.41 -3.04
N ARG A 421 -5.11 4.34 -3.16
CA ARG A 421 -5.99 5.51 -3.04
C ARG A 421 -5.85 6.19 -1.68
N ARG A 422 -5.84 5.42 -0.59
CA ARG A 422 -5.67 5.96 0.76
C ARG A 422 -4.33 6.68 0.94
N ILE A 423 -3.23 6.05 0.52
CA ILE A 423 -1.88 6.63 0.59
C ILE A 423 -1.80 7.87 -0.30
N TRP A 424 -2.45 7.85 -1.46
CA TRP A 424 -2.57 9.04 -2.30
C TRP A 424 -3.23 10.20 -1.57
N ASP A 425 -4.33 9.96 -0.86
CA ASP A 425 -5.01 10.99 -0.07
C ASP A 425 -4.08 11.56 1.04
N ASP A 426 -3.31 10.69 1.73
CA ASP A 426 -2.27 11.12 2.68
C ASP A 426 -1.19 11.98 1.99
N CYS A 427 -0.69 11.56 0.82
CA CYS A 427 0.28 12.34 0.04
C CYS A 427 -0.27 13.70 -0.40
N GLN A 428 -1.54 13.77 -0.82
CA GLN A 428 -2.16 15.03 -1.21
C GLN A 428 -2.27 16.00 -0.03
N GLU A 429 -2.54 15.50 1.17
CA GLU A 429 -2.53 16.31 2.39
C GLU A 429 -1.12 16.83 2.72
N ILE A 430 -0.08 15.98 2.62
CA ILE A 430 1.32 16.41 2.76
C ILE A 430 1.60 17.56 1.78
N LEU A 431 1.21 17.40 0.52
CA LEU A 431 1.44 18.41 -0.52
C LEU A 431 0.61 19.69 -0.30
N ASN A 432 -0.57 19.60 0.30
CA ASN A 432 -1.34 20.78 0.70
C ASN A 432 -0.58 21.59 1.76
N ARG A 433 -0.02 20.93 2.78
CA ARG A 433 0.79 21.56 3.83
C ARG A 433 2.07 22.15 3.26
N VAL A 434 2.77 21.45 2.37
CA VAL A 434 3.93 21.96 1.61
C VAL A 434 3.57 23.25 0.86
N ASP A 435 2.46 23.26 0.12
CA ASP A 435 2.01 24.45 -0.61
C ASP A 435 1.68 25.62 0.33
N GLU A 436 1.13 25.34 1.51
CA GLU A 436 0.87 26.35 2.54
C GLU A 436 2.16 26.93 3.12
N TYR A 437 3.17 26.10 3.40
CA TYR A 437 4.47 26.54 3.89
C TYR A 437 5.25 27.33 2.85
N ARG A 438 5.21 26.92 1.58
CA ARG A 438 5.77 27.69 0.45
C ARG A 438 5.13 29.07 0.32
N LYS A 439 3.81 29.18 0.48
CA LYS A 439 3.10 30.48 0.49
C LYS A 439 3.47 31.37 1.67
N GLN A 440 3.97 30.78 2.75
CA GLN A 440 4.42 31.48 3.97
C GLN A 440 5.92 31.80 3.96
N ASP A 441 6.64 31.51 2.86
CA ASP A 441 8.10 31.62 2.75
C ASP A 441 8.86 30.83 3.84
N LYS A 442 8.29 29.70 4.29
CA LYS A 442 8.92 28.77 5.25
C LYS A 442 9.70 27.64 4.58
N MET A 443 9.58 27.49 3.26
CA MET A 443 10.21 26.48 2.41
C MET A 443 10.85 27.11 1.18
#